data_AF-A0A367ZN76-F1
#
_entry.id   AF-A0A367ZN76-F1
#
_cell.length_a   1.000
_cell.length_b   1.000
_cell.length_c   1.000
_cell.angle_alpha   90.00
_cell.angle_beta   90.00
_cell.angle_gamma   90.00
#
_symmetry.space_group_name_H-M   'P 1'
#
loop_
_entity.id
_entity.type
_entity.pdbx_description
1 polymer ?
#
loop_
_entity_poly.entity_id
_entity_poly.type
_entity_poly.pdbx_seq_one_letter_code
_entity_poly.pdbx_strand_id
1 'polypeptide(L)'
;MEKKRYSLQDIQKMARLSPAALQDLLQKNRDHLHIEILAGPSGKEEVWLDQEAVDRLLLLKQLGPKDPGKEESRSPVKAPTGQRGKVSPVEVSDLMIAALDRLARDMRTLKGILGDLLARHQQILRDLGRSQLENHHLHQEVEAMRQRQQALVQELQKYVETGENPEVDPEDRPAIN
;
A
#
# COMPACT_ATOMS: atom_id res chain seq x y z
N MET A 1 -14.34 -6.27 -14.51
CA MET A 1 -13.30 -5.47 -15.16
C MET A 1 -12.05 -6.33 -15.25
N GLU A 2 -11.51 -6.57 -16.44
CA GLU A 2 -10.33 -7.41 -16.61
C GLU A 2 -9.11 -6.75 -15.93
N LYS A 3 -8.47 -7.48 -15.00
CA LYS A 3 -7.26 -7.00 -14.34
C LYS A 3 -6.13 -6.99 -15.37
N LYS A 4 -5.60 -5.81 -15.71
CA LYS A 4 -4.42 -5.68 -16.57
C LYS A 4 -3.21 -6.31 -15.86
N ARG A 5 -2.57 -7.26 -16.53
CA ARG A 5 -1.39 -7.99 -16.07
C ARG A 5 -0.21 -7.65 -16.95
N TYR A 6 0.95 -7.49 -16.34
CA TYR A 6 2.19 -7.12 -17.02
C TYR A 6 3.23 -8.20 -16.79
N SER A 7 3.89 -8.61 -17.87
CA SER A 7 5.02 -9.53 -17.80
C SER A 7 6.26 -8.80 -17.26
N LEU A 8 7.24 -9.54 -16.73
CA LEU A 8 8.53 -8.95 -16.34
C LEU A 8 9.19 -8.17 -17.49
N GLN A 9 9.06 -8.63 -18.73
CA GLN A 9 9.64 -7.93 -19.89
C GLN A 9 8.97 -6.58 -20.14
N ASP A 10 7.65 -6.50 -19.99
CA ASP A 10 6.92 -5.24 -20.12
C ASP A 10 7.31 -4.27 -19.01
N ILE A 11 7.50 -4.78 -17.80
CA ILE A 11 7.89 -3.98 -16.63
C ILE A 11 9.33 -3.50 -16.77
N GLN A 12 10.25 -4.31 -17.29
CA GLN A 12 11.61 -3.87 -17.62
C GLN A 12 11.60 -2.70 -18.60
N LYS A 13 10.76 -2.78 -19.65
CA LYS A 13 10.62 -1.70 -20.65
C LYS A 13 10.00 -0.44 -20.05
N MET A 14 8.90 -0.58 -19.29
CA MET A 14 8.19 0.55 -18.68
C MET A 14 9.04 1.23 -17.60
N ALA A 15 9.65 0.43 -16.73
CA ALA A 15 10.46 0.93 -15.62
C ALA A 15 11.87 1.29 -16.04
N ARG A 16 12.36 0.95 -17.26
CA ARG A 16 13.77 1.13 -17.67
C ARG A 16 14.74 0.61 -16.61
N LEU A 17 14.58 -0.65 -16.24
CA LEU A 17 15.42 -1.34 -15.26
C LEU A 17 16.13 -2.50 -15.96
N SER A 18 17.40 -2.71 -15.61
CA SER A 18 18.09 -3.94 -15.98
C SER A 18 17.42 -5.15 -15.30
N PRO A 19 17.52 -6.36 -15.89
CA PRO A 19 16.91 -7.55 -15.33
C PRO A 19 17.32 -7.83 -13.87
N ALA A 20 18.59 -7.60 -13.55
CA ALA A 20 19.12 -7.76 -12.20
C ALA A 20 18.53 -6.72 -11.23
N ALA A 21 18.43 -5.46 -11.62
CA ALA A 21 17.86 -4.41 -10.77
C ALA A 21 16.37 -4.62 -10.51
N LEU A 22 15.63 -5.12 -11.50
CA LEU A 22 14.23 -5.50 -11.32
C LEU A 22 14.09 -6.70 -10.37
N GLN A 23 14.95 -7.71 -10.51
CA GLN A 23 14.95 -8.89 -9.63
C GLN A 23 15.26 -8.51 -8.18
N ASP A 24 16.24 -7.65 -7.95
CA ASP A 24 16.57 -7.11 -6.62
C ASP A 24 15.39 -6.35 -6.00
N LEU A 25 14.71 -5.51 -6.79
CA LEU A 25 13.54 -4.75 -6.34
C LEU A 25 12.37 -5.67 -5.98
N LEU A 26 12.10 -6.68 -6.80
CA LEU A 26 11.06 -7.68 -6.55
C LEU A 26 11.36 -8.52 -5.32
N GLN A 27 12.62 -8.92 -5.14
CA GLN A 27 13.04 -9.71 -3.98
C GLN A 27 12.97 -8.91 -2.68
N LYS A 28 13.40 -7.64 -2.70
CA LYS A 28 13.37 -6.77 -1.50
C LYS A 28 11.96 -6.35 -1.09
N ASN A 29 11.01 -6.30 -2.04
CA ASN A 29 9.66 -5.80 -1.80
C ASN A 29 8.59 -6.86 -2.07
N ARG A 30 8.96 -8.14 -1.97
CA ARG A 30 8.08 -9.28 -2.27
C ARG A 30 6.78 -9.23 -1.48
N ASP A 31 6.84 -8.83 -0.22
CA ASP A 31 5.69 -8.78 0.69
C ASP A 31 4.72 -7.63 0.39
N HIS A 32 5.13 -6.68 -0.46
CA HIS A 32 4.36 -5.48 -0.81
C HIS A 32 3.89 -5.47 -2.28
N LEU A 33 4.39 -6.42 -3.07
CA LEU A 33 4.09 -6.56 -4.48
C LEU A 33 3.27 -7.83 -4.69
N HIS A 34 2.10 -7.70 -5.29
CA HIS A 34 1.27 -8.85 -5.62
C HIS A 34 1.86 -9.54 -6.87
N ILE A 35 2.65 -10.59 -6.62
CA ILE A 35 3.36 -11.35 -7.65
C ILE A 35 2.56 -12.62 -7.96
N GLU A 36 2.02 -12.71 -9.18
CA GLU A 36 1.34 -13.90 -9.69
C GLU A 36 2.33 -14.71 -10.54
N ILE A 37 2.65 -15.94 -10.13
CA ILE A 37 3.41 -16.88 -10.98
C ILE A 37 2.38 -17.64 -11.82
N LEU A 38 2.36 -17.38 -13.13
CA LEU A 38 1.44 -18.02 -14.07
C LEU A 38 2.25 -18.78 -15.11
N ALA A 39 1.77 -19.97 -15.49
CA ALA A 39 2.34 -20.69 -16.61
C ALA A 39 2.14 -19.86 -17.89
N GLY A 40 3.24 -19.40 -18.49
CA GLY A 40 3.21 -18.71 -19.77
C GLY A 40 2.74 -19.64 -20.90
N PRO A 41 2.48 -19.09 -22.10
CA PRO A 41 2.05 -19.86 -23.26
C PRO A 41 3.06 -20.93 -23.74
N SER A 42 4.28 -20.93 -23.18
CA SER A 42 5.35 -21.89 -23.43
C SER A 42 5.46 -22.99 -22.35
N GLY A 43 4.56 -23.02 -21.36
CA GLY A 43 4.60 -23.96 -20.23
C GLY A 43 5.67 -23.66 -19.18
N LYS A 44 6.41 -22.54 -19.31
CA LYS A 44 7.35 -22.05 -18.31
C LYS A 44 6.63 -21.12 -17.34
N GLU A 45 6.93 -21.25 -16.05
CA GLU A 45 6.47 -20.32 -15.02
C GLU A 45 7.02 -18.92 -15.30
N GLU A 46 6.13 -17.99 -15.65
CA GLU A 46 6.46 -16.59 -15.84
C GLU A 46 5.86 -15.78 -14.69
N VAL A 47 6.61 -14.77 -14.26
CA VAL A 47 6.21 -13.88 -13.18
C VAL A 47 5.41 -12.72 -13.77
N TRP A 48 4.20 -12.53 -13.27
CA TRP A 48 3.27 -11.49 -13.66
C TRP A 48 2.98 -10.59 -12.48
N LEU A 49 2.82 -9.30 -12.77
CA LEU A 49 2.40 -8.30 -11.79
C LEU A 49 1.11 -7.65 -12.29
N ASP A 50 0.20 -7.36 -11.37
CA ASP A 50 -0.96 -6.53 -11.67
C ASP A 50 -0.57 -5.04 -11.78
N GLN A 51 -1.46 -4.25 -12.38
CA GLN A 51 -1.25 -2.80 -12.55
C GLN A 51 -0.88 -2.11 -11.23
N GLU A 52 -1.52 -2.48 -10.13
CA GLU A 52 -1.29 -1.85 -8.83
C GLU A 52 0.12 -2.16 -8.29
N ALA A 53 0.60 -3.39 -8.44
CA ALA A 53 1.96 -3.76 -8.10
C ALA A 53 2.99 -3.08 -9.02
N VAL A 54 2.68 -2.89 -10.30
CA VAL A 54 3.53 -2.12 -11.22
C VAL A 54 3.64 -0.65 -10.78
N ASP A 55 2.54 -0.02 -10.42
CA ASP A 55 2.53 1.37 -9.96
C ASP A 55 3.30 1.55 -8.65
N ARG A 56 3.15 0.60 -7.71
CA ARG A 56 3.94 0.54 -6.47
C ARG A 56 5.42 0.34 -6.75
N LEU A 57 5.79 -0.52 -7.71
CA LEU A 57 7.18 -0.76 -8.09
C LEU A 57 7.83 0.49 -8.71
N LEU A 58 7.09 1.22 -9.54
CA LEU A 58 7.53 2.50 -10.11
C LEU A 58 7.72 3.56 -9.02
N LEU A 59 6.83 3.61 -8.04
CA LEU A 59 6.97 4.51 -6.88
C LEU A 59 8.20 4.15 -6.04
N LEU A 60 8.41 2.86 -5.74
CA LEU A 60 9.58 2.37 -5.01
C LEU A 60 10.89 2.69 -5.74
N LYS A 61 10.90 2.61 -7.08
CA LYS A 61 12.04 3.07 -7.90
C LYS A 61 12.32 4.56 -7.70
N GLN A 62 11.29 5.39 -7.58
CA GLN A 62 11.47 6.84 -7.37
C GLN A 62 11.94 7.20 -5.95
N LEU A 63 11.58 6.38 -4.97
CA LEU A 63 11.91 6.58 -3.55
C LEU A 63 13.23 5.93 -3.12
N GLY A 64 13.74 4.95 -3.88
CA GLY A 64 15.02 4.31 -3.60
C GLY A 64 16.19 5.30 -3.60
N PRO A 65 17.26 5.03 -2.83
CA PRO A 65 18.44 5.87 -2.82
C PRO A 65 18.96 6.02 -4.25
N LYS A 66 19.04 7.25 -4.73
CA LYS A 66 19.75 7.58 -5.97
C LYS A 66 21.22 7.30 -5.70
N ASP A 67 21.66 6.06 -5.92
CA ASP A 67 23.08 5.75 -5.97
C ASP A 67 23.67 6.55 -7.15
N PRO A 68 24.54 7.55 -6.89
CA PRO A 68 25.12 8.36 -7.95
C PRO A 68 26.05 7.55 -8.87
N GLY A 69 26.35 6.29 -8.53
CA GLY A 69 27.25 5.40 -9.26
C GLY A 69 26.58 4.36 -10.17
N LYS A 70 25.25 4.22 -10.16
CA LYS A 70 24.51 3.30 -11.05
C LYS A 70 23.42 4.02 -11.85
N GLU A 71 23.77 5.16 -12.44
CA GLU A 71 23.00 5.69 -13.57
C GLU A 71 23.22 4.79 -14.81
N GLU A 72 22.57 3.63 -14.83
CA GLU A 72 22.27 2.96 -16.10
C GLU A 72 21.30 3.84 -16.88
N SER A 73 21.88 4.65 -17.77
CA SER A 73 21.24 5.16 -18.97
C SER A 73 19.89 5.83 -18.72
N ARG A 74 19.87 6.83 -17.83
CA ARG A 74 19.08 8.01 -18.19
C ARG A 74 19.69 8.49 -19.49
N SER A 75 18.93 8.37 -20.59
CA SER A 75 19.20 9.14 -21.81
C SER A 75 19.68 10.49 -21.33
N PRO A 76 20.92 10.91 -21.66
CA PRO A 76 21.36 12.24 -21.26
C PRO A 76 20.22 13.14 -21.68
N VAL A 77 19.73 13.97 -20.75
CA VAL A 77 18.95 15.14 -21.11
C VAL A 77 19.71 15.69 -22.29
N LYS A 78 19.13 15.58 -23.50
CA LYS A 78 19.82 15.97 -24.72
C LYS A 78 20.20 17.41 -24.45
N ALA A 79 21.46 17.64 -24.09
CA ALA A 79 22.05 18.95 -24.16
C ALA A 79 21.75 19.34 -25.60
N PRO A 80 21.04 20.45 -25.84
CA PRO A 80 20.74 20.83 -27.19
C PRO A 80 22.08 20.84 -27.90
N THR A 81 22.25 19.94 -28.87
CA THR A 81 23.36 19.96 -29.81
C THR A 81 23.09 21.14 -30.75
N GLY A 82 23.02 22.33 -30.16
CA GLY A 82 23.26 23.59 -30.82
C GLY A 82 24.76 23.78 -30.81
N GLN A 83 25.26 24.35 -31.89
CA GLN A 83 26.66 24.70 -32.12
C GLN A 83 27.35 25.16 -30.83
N ARG A 84 28.64 24.84 -30.68
CA ARG A 84 29.55 25.51 -29.71
C ARG A 84 29.68 27.00 -30.06
N GLY A 85 28.59 27.75 -29.95
CA GLY A 85 28.61 29.19 -29.81
C GLY A 85 29.10 29.48 -28.40
N LYS A 86 29.97 30.46 -28.26
CA LYS A 86 30.43 30.95 -26.96
C LYS A 86 29.21 31.50 -26.21
N VAL A 87 28.57 30.67 -25.39
CA VAL A 87 27.51 31.10 -24.47
C VAL A 87 28.15 32.14 -23.55
N SER A 88 27.59 33.34 -23.51
CA SER A 88 28.17 34.39 -22.69
C SER A 88 28.04 34.03 -21.20
N PRO A 89 28.96 34.47 -20.31
CA PRO A 89 28.83 34.22 -18.87
C PRO A 89 27.50 34.69 -18.28
N VAL A 90 26.90 35.72 -18.89
CA VAL A 90 25.58 36.26 -18.53
C VAL A 90 24.47 35.26 -18.84
N GLU A 91 24.49 34.65 -20.03
CA GLU A 91 23.50 33.64 -20.44
C GLU A 91 23.57 32.38 -19.57
N VAL A 92 24.76 31.98 -19.13
CA VAL A 92 24.93 30.85 -18.19
C VAL A 92 24.36 31.20 -16.81
N SER A 93 24.59 32.43 -16.34
CA SER A 93 24.04 32.92 -15.08
C SER A 93 22.51 32.93 -15.08
N ASP A 94 21.90 33.44 -16.16
CA ASP A 94 20.44 33.49 -16.31
C ASP A 94 19.82 32.08 -16.37
N LEU A 95 20.49 31.14 -17.03
CA LEU A 95 20.07 29.73 -17.08
C LEU A 95 20.17 29.06 -15.70
N MET A 96 21.20 29.37 -14.91
CA MET A 96 21.33 28.89 -13.54
C MET A 96 20.25 29.47 -12.62
N ILE A 97 19.96 30.77 -12.72
CA ILE A 97 18.91 31.42 -11.94
C ILE A 97 17.55 30.78 -12.27
N ALA A 98 17.23 30.59 -13.54
CA ALA A 98 16.00 29.93 -13.96
C ALA A 98 15.90 28.47 -13.46
N ALA A 99 17.01 27.73 -13.45
CA ALA A 99 17.07 26.38 -12.90
C ALA A 99 16.84 26.36 -11.38
N LEU A 100 17.43 27.31 -10.64
CA LEU A 100 17.24 27.45 -9.20
C LEU A 100 15.80 27.85 -8.86
N ASP A 101 15.20 28.76 -9.63
CA ASP A 101 13.79 29.15 -9.47
C ASP A 101 12.83 27.99 -9.71
N ARG A 102 13.14 27.16 -10.71
CA ARG A 102 12.37 25.94 -10.98
C ARG A 102 12.52 24.95 -9.83
N LEU A 103 13.75 24.71 -9.36
CA LEU A 103 13.99 23.83 -8.22
C LEU A 103 13.26 24.32 -6.95
N ALA A 104 13.26 25.62 -6.70
CA ALA A 104 12.56 26.22 -5.56
C ALA A 104 11.04 26.07 -5.65
N ARG A 105 10.46 26.11 -6.86
CA ARG A 105 9.04 25.80 -7.09
C ARG A 105 8.75 24.33 -6.85
N ASP A 106 9.56 23.44 -7.42
CA ASP A 106 9.40 22.00 -7.27
C ASP A 106 9.50 21.59 -5.78
N MET A 107 10.42 22.18 -5.02
CA MET A 107 10.53 21.98 -3.57
C MET A 107 9.28 22.45 -2.80
N ARG A 108 8.70 23.59 -3.17
CA ARG A 108 7.45 24.09 -2.55
C ARG A 108 6.28 23.17 -2.84
N THR A 109 6.14 22.70 -4.08
CA THR A 109 5.13 21.73 -4.47
C THR A 109 5.29 20.42 -3.71
N LEU A 110 6.52 19.89 -3.64
CA LEU A 110 6.82 18.67 -2.91
C LEU A 110 6.51 18.80 -1.41
N LYS A 111 6.83 19.94 -0.80
CA LYS A 111 6.46 20.24 0.59
C LYS A 111 4.94 20.22 0.80
N GLY A 112 4.17 20.77 -0.13
CA GLY A 112 2.70 20.71 -0.10
C GLY A 112 2.18 19.27 -0.14
N ILE A 113 2.66 18.49 -1.12
CA ILE A 113 2.29 17.08 -1.27
C ILE A 113 2.62 16.26 -0.01
N LEU A 114 3.79 16.48 0.58
CA LEU A 114 4.19 15.84 1.84
C LEU A 114 3.27 16.22 3.01
N GLY A 115 2.88 17.49 3.10
CA GLY A 115 1.92 17.96 4.10
C GLY A 115 0.56 17.27 3.96
N ASP A 116 0.03 17.20 2.75
CA ASP A 116 -1.24 16.53 2.46
C ASP A 116 -1.18 15.03 2.76
N LEU A 117 -0.05 14.39 2.43
CA LEU A 117 0.17 12.97 2.70
C LEU A 117 0.21 12.69 4.21
N LEU A 118 0.90 13.53 4.98
CA LEU A 118 0.94 13.42 6.44
C LEU A 118 -0.44 13.60 7.06
N ALA A 119 -1.23 14.57 6.59
CA ALA A 119 -2.60 14.77 7.07
C ALA A 119 -3.49 13.55 6.78
N ARG A 120 -3.40 12.98 5.58
CA ARG A 120 -4.11 11.74 5.22
C ARG A 120 -3.66 10.56 6.08
N HIS A 121 -2.36 10.42 6.32
CA HIS A 121 -1.83 9.37 7.16
C HIS A 121 -2.34 9.47 8.61
N GLN A 122 -2.35 10.67 9.18
CA GLN A 122 -2.93 10.92 10.50
C GLN A 122 -4.42 10.57 10.55
N GLN A 123 -5.17 10.87 9.49
CA GLN A 123 -6.59 10.50 9.41
C GLN A 123 -6.76 8.98 9.40
N ILE A 124 -5.99 8.25 8.58
CA ILE A 124 -6.03 6.78 8.51
C ILE A 124 -5.72 6.16 9.88
N LEU A 125 -4.73 6.69 10.61
CA LEU A 125 -4.41 6.20 11.96
C LEU A 125 -5.58 6.39 12.94
N ARG A 126 -6.29 7.52 12.86
CA ARG A 126 -7.48 7.76 13.69
C ARG A 126 -8.62 6.81 13.34
N ASP A 127 -8.88 6.62 12.05
CA ASP A 127 -9.94 5.73 11.57
C ASP A 127 -9.65 4.27 11.93
N LEU A 128 -8.37 3.85 11.84
CA LEU A 128 -7.93 2.53 12.30
C LEU A 128 -8.14 2.36 13.80
N GLY A 129 -7.76 3.35 14.61
CA GLY A 129 -7.96 3.30 16.05
C GLY A 129 -9.44 3.19 16.42
N ARG A 130 -10.31 3.93 15.73
CA ARG A 130 -11.77 3.82 15.90
C ARG A 130 -12.28 2.42 15.55
N SER A 131 -11.85 1.89 14.41
CA SER A 131 -12.26 0.55 13.96
C SER A 131 -11.78 -0.55 14.91
N GLN A 132 -10.57 -0.44 15.44
CA GLN A 132 -10.04 -1.38 16.44
C GLN A 132 -10.85 -1.35 17.73
N LEU A 133 -11.27 -0.17 18.19
CA LEU A 133 -12.08 -0.03 19.39
C LEU A 133 -13.49 -0.60 19.20
N GLU A 134 -14.12 -0.33 18.05
CA GLU A 134 -15.40 -0.94 17.67
C GLU A 134 -15.30 -2.47 17.57
N ASN A 135 -14.23 -2.98 16.95
CA ASN A 135 -13.99 -4.41 16.84
C ASN A 135 -13.82 -5.07 18.21
N HIS A 136 -13.06 -4.43 19.11
CA HIS A 136 -12.89 -4.92 20.48
C HIS A 136 -14.22 -4.99 21.23
N HIS A 137 -15.05 -3.95 21.13
CA HIS A 137 -16.38 -3.93 21.72
C HIS A 137 -17.27 -5.05 21.18
N LEU A 138 -17.33 -5.22 19.86
CA LEU A 138 -18.09 -6.30 19.24
C LEU A 138 -17.57 -7.68 19.67
N HIS A 139 -16.26 -7.84 19.87
CA HIS A 139 -15.69 -9.08 20.37
C HIS A 139 -16.21 -9.40 21.77
N GLN A 140 -16.23 -8.40 22.66
CA GLN A 140 -16.78 -8.56 24.02
C GLN A 140 -18.27 -8.92 23.99
N GLU A 141 -19.06 -8.27 23.13
CA GLU A 141 -20.49 -8.61 22.97
C GLU A 141 -20.70 -10.04 22.49
N VAL A 142 -19.91 -10.49 21.50
CA VAL A 142 -19.97 -11.87 21.00
C VAL A 142 -19.59 -12.87 22.08
N GLU A 143 -18.55 -12.59 22.87
CA GLU A 143 -18.16 -13.44 24.00
C GLU A 143 -19.26 -13.51 25.06
N ALA A 144 -19.85 -12.37 25.44
CA ALA A 144 -20.96 -12.33 26.38
C ALA A 144 -22.18 -13.12 25.87
N MET A 145 -22.51 -13.00 24.58
CA MET A 145 -23.60 -13.75 23.96
C MET A 145 -23.30 -15.25 23.91
N ARG A 146 -22.05 -15.65 23.63
CA ARG A 146 -21.62 -17.06 23.68
C ARG A 146 -21.73 -17.63 25.09
N GLN A 147 -21.33 -16.88 26.11
CA GLN A 147 -21.45 -17.32 27.51
C GLN A 147 -22.92 -17.49 27.90
N ARG A 148 -23.80 -16.54 27.55
CA ARG A 148 -25.25 -16.66 27.76
C ARG A 148 -25.83 -17.88 27.05
N GLN A 149 -25.45 -18.10 25.80
CA GLN A 149 -25.91 -19.26 25.03
C GLN A 149 -25.43 -20.57 25.68
N GLN A 150 -24.18 -20.65 26.14
CA GLN A 150 -23.66 -21.82 26.83
C GLN A 150 -24.41 -22.08 28.14
N ALA A 151 -24.70 -21.05 28.92
CA ALA A 151 -25.49 -21.17 30.15
C ALA A 151 -26.90 -21.72 29.87
N LEU A 152 -27.60 -21.14 28.88
CA LEU A 152 -28.93 -21.61 28.47
C LEU A 152 -28.90 -23.05 27.96
N VAL A 153 -27.87 -23.44 27.19
CA VAL A 153 -27.73 -24.82 26.71
C VAL A 153 -27.48 -25.78 27.88
N GLN A 154 -26.67 -25.40 28.87
CA GLN A 154 -26.46 -26.21 30.07
C GLN A 154 -27.73 -26.34 30.92
N GLU A 155 -28.52 -25.29 31.05
CA GLU A 155 -29.83 -25.34 31.72
C GLU A 155 -30.81 -26.24 30.99
N LEU A 156 -30.90 -26.14 29.67
CA LEU A 156 -31.74 -27.03 28.85
C LEU A 156 -31.29 -28.49 28.95
N GLN A 157 -29.98 -28.75 28.97
CA GLN A 157 -29.44 -30.10 29.16
C GLN A 157 -29.85 -30.67 30.52
N LYS A 158 -29.69 -29.89 31.60
CA LYS A 158 -30.15 -30.28 32.94
C LYS A 158 -31.64 -30.57 32.95
N TYR A 159 -32.45 -29.70 32.34
CA TYR A 159 -33.91 -29.89 32.24
C TYR A 159 -34.28 -31.20 31.54
N VAL A 160 -33.60 -31.53 30.44
CA VAL A 160 -33.81 -32.78 29.70
C VAL A 160 -33.36 -34.00 30.51
N GLU A 161 -32.29 -33.88 31.30
CA GLU A 161 -31.75 -34.98 32.11
C GLU A 161 -32.53 -35.25 33.41
N THR A 162 -33.00 -34.20 34.09
CA THR A 162 -33.71 -34.34 35.38
C THR A 162 -35.23 -34.29 35.26
N GLY A 163 -35.78 -33.74 34.18
CA GLY A 163 -37.23 -33.59 33.97
C GLY A 163 -37.91 -32.57 34.90
N GLU A 164 -37.15 -31.86 35.74
CA GLU A 164 -37.64 -30.83 36.65
C GLU A 164 -37.59 -29.46 35.98
N ASN A 165 -38.75 -28.83 35.80
CA ASN A 165 -38.88 -27.49 35.21
C ASN A 165 -37.97 -26.49 35.94
N PRO A 166 -37.12 -25.72 35.24
CA PRO A 166 -36.34 -24.69 35.91
C PRO A 166 -37.32 -23.73 36.57
N GLU A 167 -37.24 -23.61 37.90
CA GLU A 167 -37.93 -22.55 38.64
C GLU A 167 -37.34 -21.22 38.16
N VAL A 168 -38.02 -20.59 37.21
CA VAL A 168 -37.71 -19.21 36.80
C VAL A 168 -38.14 -18.34 37.97
N ASP A 169 -37.16 -17.88 38.75
CA ASP A 169 -37.37 -16.89 39.79
C ASP A 169 -38.00 -15.65 39.15
N PRO A 170 -39.23 -15.24 39.54
CA PRO A 170 -39.94 -14.13 38.88
C PRO A 170 -39.21 -12.78 38.97
N GLU A 171 -38.16 -12.66 39.78
CA GLU A 171 -37.30 -11.47 39.88
C GLU A 171 -36.28 -11.32 38.74
N ASP A 172 -35.97 -12.38 37.99
CA ASP A 172 -34.98 -12.35 36.88
C ASP A 172 -35.57 -11.86 35.53
N ARG A 173 -36.79 -11.33 35.55
CA ARG A 173 -37.39 -10.71 34.37
C ARG A 173 -36.72 -9.34 34.13
N PRO A 174 -36.03 -9.11 33.00
CA PRO A 174 -35.52 -7.78 32.70
C PRO A 174 -36.69 -6.80 32.63
N ALA A 175 -36.65 -5.75 33.44
CA ALA A 175 -37.63 -4.67 33.42
C ALA A 175 -37.64 -4.07 32.01
N ILE A 176 -38.76 -4.26 31.32
CA ILE A 176 -39.03 -3.63 30.02
C ILE A 176 -39.36 -2.17 30.33
N ASN A 177 -38.40 -1.27 30.11
CA ASN A 177 -38.61 0.17 29.99
C ASN A 177 -38.16 0.63 28.60
#